data_AF-A0A6G3XYD0-F1
#
_entry.id   AF-A0A6G3XYD0-F1
#
_cell.length_a   1.000
_cell.length_b   1.000
_cell.length_c   1.000
_cell.angle_alpha   90.00
_cell.angle_beta   90.00
_cell.angle_gamma   90.00
#
_symmetry.space_group_name_H-M   'P 1'
#
loop_
_entity.id
_entity.type
_entity.pdbx_description
1 polymer ?
#
loop_
_entity_poly.entity_id
_entity_poly.type
_entity_poly.pdbx_seq_one_letter_code
_entity_poly.pdbx_strand_id
1 'polypeptide(L)'
;RAALGLPDVRVEAGFPAELLAVRGERLSAVLSLAYSRIVIHGGRIVARTSAVREYCDSDGDAATGLGGLPRQGRPDPGAGPRN
;
A
#
# COMPACT_ATOMS: atom_id res chain seq x y z
N ARG A 1 -15.53 10.04 -10.50
CA ARG A 1 -14.85 11.36 -10.55
C ARG A 1 -15.78 12.46 -11.02
N ALA A 2 -16.49 12.26 -12.15
CA ALA A 2 -17.53 13.21 -12.62
C ALA A 2 -18.55 13.61 -11.54
N ALA A 3 -19.05 12.66 -10.75
CA ALA A 3 -19.95 12.94 -9.62
C ALA A 3 -19.37 13.86 -8.53
N LEU A 4 -18.03 13.96 -8.44
CA LEU A 4 -17.30 14.82 -7.49
C LEU A 4 -16.75 16.09 -8.18
N GLY A 5 -17.08 16.33 -9.46
CA GLY A 5 -16.54 17.47 -10.22
C GLY A 5 -15.03 17.41 -10.47
N LEU A 6 -14.40 16.24 -10.30
CA LEU A 6 -12.95 16.11 -10.43
C LEU A 6 -12.54 15.92 -11.90
N PRO A 7 -11.42 16.53 -12.35
CA PRO A 7 -10.93 16.38 -13.71
C PRO A 7 -10.51 14.93 -14.01
N ASP A 8 -10.46 14.58 -15.28
CA ASP A 8 -9.95 13.28 -15.73
C ASP A 8 -8.47 13.13 -15.40
N VAL A 9 -8.07 11.88 -15.16
CA VAL A 9 -6.70 11.54 -14.77
C VAL A 9 -5.95 11.03 -15.99
N ARG A 10 -4.72 11.51 -16.16
CA ARG A 10 -3.80 11.07 -17.21
C ARG A 10 -2.46 10.67 -16.59
N VAL A 11 -1.85 9.63 -17.15
CA VAL A 11 -0.49 9.21 -16.80
C VAL A 11 0.38 9.50 -18.01
N GLU A 12 0.86 10.74 -18.08
CA GLU A 12 1.61 11.27 -19.22
C GLU A 12 2.64 12.28 -18.70
N ALA A 13 3.77 12.42 -19.41
CA ALA A 13 4.77 13.43 -19.07
C ALA A 13 4.19 14.85 -19.14
N GLY A 14 4.63 15.73 -18.24
CA GLY A 14 4.12 17.10 -18.15
C GLY A 14 2.80 17.25 -17.37
N PHE A 15 2.15 16.14 -16.99
CA PHE A 15 0.99 16.15 -16.09
C PHE A 15 1.39 15.95 -14.62
N PRO A 16 0.53 16.34 -13.67
CA PRO A 16 0.80 16.16 -12.24
C PRO A 16 1.14 14.71 -11.89
N ALA A 17 2.22 14.52 -11.13
CA ALA A 17 2.65 13.20 -10.67
C ALA A 17 1.85 12.73 -9.44
N GLU A 18 0.55 12.51 -9.67
CA GLU A 18 -0.47 12.06 -8.71
C GLU A 18 -0.83 10.60 -8.99
N LEU A 19 -0.18 9.65 -8.31
CA LEU A 19 -0.19 8.23 -8.70
C LEU A 19 -0.33 7.29 -7.50
N LEU A 20 -0.96 6.15 -7.74
CA LEU A 20 -0.95 4.99 -6.85
C LEU A 20 -0.24 3.83 -7.56
N ALA A 21 0.94 3.46 -7.08
CA ALA A 21 1.68 2.31 -7.60
C ALA A 21 1.38 1.08 -6.75
N VAL A 22 1.09 -0.03 -7.41
CA VAL A 22 0.72 -1.32 -6.82
C VAL A 22 1.48 -2.42 -7.53
N ARG A 23 1.89 -3.44 -6.78
CA ARG A 23 2.59 -4.60 -7.36
C ARG A 23 1.57 -5.61 -7.90
N GLY A 24 1.72 -6.02 -9.16
CA GLY A 24 1.03 -7.17 -9.74
C GLY A 24 1.12 -7.22 -11.26
N GLU A 25 0.91 -8.42 -11.81
CA GLU A 25 1.04 -8.71 -13.25
C GLU A 25 -0.26 -8.49 -14.02
N ARG A 26 -1.41 -8.71 -13.35
CA ARG A 26 -2.74 -8.63 -13.95
C ARG A 26 -3.64 -7.78 -13.07
N LEU A 27 -4.55 -7.04 -13.71
CA LEU A 27 -5.49 -6.16 -13.02
C LEU A 27 -6.29 -6.91 -11.95
N SER A 28 -6.78 -8.11 -12.25
CA SER A 28 -7.52 -8.92 -11.28
C SER A 28 -6.72 -9.25 -10.02
N ALA A 29 -5.44 -9.61 -10.17
CA ALA A 29 -4.56 -9.90 -9.04
C ALA A 29 -4.27 -8.65 -8.20
N VAL A 30 -4.07 -7.51 -8.86
CA VAL A 30 -3.89 -6.21 -8.20
C VAL A 30 -5.15 -5.82 -7.41
N LEU A 31 -6.33 -5.90 -8.02
CA LEU A 31 -7.58 -5.47 -7.39
C LEU A 31 -8.02 -6.37 -6.23
N SER A 32 -7.68 -7.66 -6.26
CA SER A 32 -8.04 -8.57 -5.18
C SER A 32 -7.40 -8.20 -3.85
N LEU A 33 -6.17 -7.66 -3.85
CA LEU A 33 -5.39 -7.49 -2.61
C LEU A 33 -4.36 -6.36 -2.59
N ALA A 34 -3.69 -6.08 -3.72
CA ALA A 34 -2.54 -5.19 -3.84
C ALA A 34 -1.72 -5.06 -2.53
N TYR A 35 -1.08 -6.16 -2.12
CA TYR A 35 -0.40 -6.28 -0.82
C TYR A 35 0.61 -5.18 -0.52
N SER A 36 1.20 -4.55 -1.55
CA SER A 36 2.11 -3.42 -1.39
C SER A 36 1.70 -2.29 -2.32
N ARG A 37 1.54 -1.11 -1.73
CA ARG A 37 1.12 0.11 -2.42
C ARG A 37 1.95 1.32 -2.01
N ILE A 38 2.23 2.18 -2.98
CA ILE A 38 2.96 3.44 -2.80
C ILE A 38 2.07 4.57 -3.32
N VAL A 39 1.88 5.60 -2.49
CA VAL A 39 1.15 6.81 -2.87
C VAL A 39 2.15 7.90 -3.22
N ILE A 40 1.98 8.50 -4.39
CA ILE A 40 2.81 9.57 -4.92
C ILE A 40 1.93 10.81 -5.09
N HIS A 41 2.37 11.92 -4.52
CA HIS A 41 1.74 13.23 -4.61
C HIS A 41 2.81 14.27 -4.97
N GLY A 42 2.58 15.06 -6.02
CA GLY A 42 3.57 16.03 -6.54
C GLY A 42 4.93 15.41 -6.87
N GLY A 43 4.96 14.14 -7.30
CA GLY A 43 6.21 13.41 -7.60
C GLY A 43 6.97 12.93 -6.36
N ARG A 44 6.38 13.03 -5.16
CA ARG A 44 6.96 12.57 -3.90
C ARG A 44 6.20 11.39 -3.36
N ILE A 45 6.92 10.40 -2.82
CA ILE A 45 6.30 9.30 -2.09
C ILE A 45 5.80 9.82 -0.75
N VAL A 46 4.49 9.84 -0.57
CA VAL A 46 3.84 10.33 0.66
C VAL A 46 3.35 9.20 1.57
N ALA A 47 3.15 8.00 1.03
CA ALA A 47 2.84 6.82 1.83
C ALA A 47 3.36 5.53 1.20
N ARG A 48 3.68 4.57 2.08
CA ARG A 48 3.91 3.16 1.74
C ARG A 48 3.04 2.34 2.67
N THR A 49 2.25 1.43 2.12
CA THR A 49 1.33 0.63 2.92
C THR A 49 1.38 -0.81 2.46
N SER A 50 1.36 -1.73 3.42
CA SER A 50 1.05 -3.13 3.16
C SER A 50 -0.40 -3.42 3.53
N ALA A 51 -1.14 -4.12 2.67
CA ALA A 51 -2.38 -4.77 3.07
C ALA A 51 -2.01 -6.11 3.71
N VAL A 52 -2.66 -6.49 4.80
CA VAL A 52 -2.55 -7.84 5.38
C VAL A 52 -3.94 -8.44 5.32
N ARG A 53 -4.07 -9.70 4.87
CA ARG A 53 -5.34 -10.43 4.98
C ARG A 53 -5.50 -10.81 6.44
N GLU A 54 -6.46 -10.20 7.12
CA GLU A 54 -6.85 -10.59 8.48
C GLU A 54 -8.03 -11.58 8.48
N TYR A 55 -8.73 -11.75 7.34
CA TYR A 55 -9.98 -12.52 7.27
C TYR A 55 -10.04 -13.46 6.06
N CYS A 56 -9.01 -14.28 5.83
CA CYS A 56 -9.06 -15.38 4.87
C CYS A 56 -8.88 -16.76 5.51
N ASP A 57 -9.23 -16.90 6.78
CA ASP A 57 -9.36 -18.20 7.47
C ASP A 57 -10.84 -18.57 7.66
N SER A 58 -11.72 -18.09 6.78
CA SER A 58 -13.07 -18.67 6.65
C SER A 58 -12.97 -19.84 5.66
N ASP A 59 -12.83 -21.02 6.26
CA ASP A 59 -12.74 -22.37 5.69
C ASP A 59 -11.35 -22.86 5.26
N GLY A 60 -10.54 -23.23 6.28
CA GLY A 60 -9.80 -24.50 6.23
C GLY A 60 -8.27 -24.43 6.14
N ASP A 61 -7.58 -23.84 7.13
CA ASP A 61 -6.34 -24.48 7.63
C ASP A 61 -5.94 -23.95 9.02
N ALA A 62 -6.50 -24.59 10.05
CA ALA A 62 -6.05 -24.44 11.42
C ALA A 62 -4.74 -25.22 11.62
N ALA A 63 -3.65 -24.84 10.93
CA ALA A 63 -2.31 -25.33 11.21
C ALA A 63 -1.25 -24.45 10.52
N THR A 64 -0.70 -23.48 11.25
CA THR A 64 0.75 -23.32 11.52
C THR A 64 1.12 -21.84 11.72
N GLY A 65 1.38 -21.46 12.97
CA GLY A 65 2.41 -20.47 13.29
C GLY A 65 1.96 -19.01 13.39
N LEU A 66 1.59 -18.61 14.61
CA LEU A 66 1.65 -17.24 15.10
C LEU A 66 2.99 -16.59 14.74
N GLY A 67 2.99 -15.70 13.75
CA GLY A 67 4.12 -14.87 13.37
C GLY A 67 3.64 -13.48 13.03
N GLY A 68 3.24 -12.72 14.06
CA GLY A 68 2.73 -11.36 13.92
C GLY A 68 3.65 -10.53 13.02
N LEU A 69 3.12 -10.13 11.87
CA LEU A 69 3.87 -9.34 10.89
C LEU A 69 4.30 -8.02 11.55
N PRO A 70 5.55 -7.56 11.32
CA PRO A 70 6.01 -6.32 11.88
C PRO A 70 5.13 -5.18 11.35
N ARG A 71 4.40 -4.52 12.27
CA ARG A 71 3.79 -3.23 11.97
C ARG A 71 4.94 -2.28 11.69
N GLN A 72 5.05 -1.81 10.44
CA GLN A 72 6.03 -0.80 10.06
C GLN A 72 5.67 0.52 10.76
N GLY A 73 6.11 0.66 12.01
CA GLY A 73 6.12 1.91 12.74
C GLY A 73 7.32 2.73 12.29
N ARG A 74 7.12 4.04 12.16
CA ARG A 74 8.20 5.02 12.05
C ARG A 74 9.17 4.80 13.23
N PRO A 75 10.50 4.74 13.03
CA PRO A 75 11.42 4.69 14.16
C PRO A 75 11.20 5.94 15.02
N ASP A 76 11.04 5.74 16.33
CA ASP A 76 11.00 6.83 17.30
C ASP A 76 12.31 7.64 17.17
N PRO A 77 12.25 8.97 17.08
CA PRO A 77 13.44 9.81 16.92
C PRO A 77 14.34 9.86 18.18
N GLY A 78 14.21 8.92 19.12
CA GLY A 78 14.85 8.99 20.44
C GLY A 78 15.67 7.76 20.87
N ALA A 79 15.75 6.69 20.08
CA ALA A 79 16.47 5.48 20.48
C ALA A 79 17.82 5.33 19.74
N GLY A 80 18.77 6.23 20.04
CA GLY A 80 20.18 5.97 19.79
C GLY A 80 20.76 5.09 20.90
N PRO A 81 21.69 4.16 20.60
CA PRO A 81 22.33 3.35 21.64
C PRO A 81 23.21 4.26 22.51
N ARG A 82 23.01 4.17 23.83
CA ARG A 82 23.96 4.68 24.82
C ARG A 82 24.87 3.53 25.19
N ASN A 83 26.05 3.52 24.57
CA ASN A 83 27.36 3.20 25.11
C ASN A 83 28.40 3.37 24.01
#